data_AF-A0A935W3Z3-F1
#
_entry.id   AF-A0A935W3Z3-F1
#
_cell.length_a   1.000
_cell.length_b   1.000
_cell.length_c   1.000
_cell.angle_alpha   90.00
_cell.angle_beta   90.00
_cell.angle_gamma   90.00
#
_symmetry.space_group_name_H-M   'P 1'
#
loop_
_entity.id
_entity.type
_entity.pdbx_description
1 polymer ?
#
loop_
_entity_poly.entity_id
_entity_poly.type
_entity_poly.pdbx_seq_one_letter_code
_entity_poly.pdbx_strand_id
1 'polypeptide(L)'
;MRPQLIASSISQEALEETWRLTKGYPYFIQEWGYQTWNLAQSSPIAKSVVESAAATAIQRLDQTFFRVRFDRLTPSEKASSSSVQGRLPILPMRSLRMR
;
A
#
# COMPACT_ATOMS: atom_id res chain seq x y z
N MET A 1 11.71 19.78 -8.19
CA MET A 1 12.89 19.24 -7.49
C MET A 1 12.76 19.63 -6.01
N ARG A 2 12.37 18.72 -5.11
CA ARG A 2 12.44 19.02 -3.66
C ARG A 2 13.88 18.78 -3.18
N PRO A 3 14.47 19.69 -2.39
CA PRO A 3 15.85 19.55 -1.93
C PRO A 3 16.05 18.26 -1.14
N GLN A 4 17.24 17.72 -1.30
CA GLN A 4 17.74 16.46 -0.78
C GLN A 4 17.63 16.35 0.76
N LEU A 5 17.25 15.15 1.20
CA LEU A 5 17.84 14.46 2.34
C LEU A 5 17.92 15.24 3.65
N ILE A 6 16.77 15.55 4.26
CA ILE A 6 16.74 15.42 5.72
C ILE A 6 16.91 13.94 6.00
N ALA A 7 17.98 13.56 6.70
CA ALA A 7 18.03 12.28 7.40
C ALA A 7 16.80 12.25 8.31
N SER A 8 15.72 11.67 7.80
CA SER A 8 14.43 11.65 8.48
C SER A 8 14.54 10.49 9.43
N SER A 9 14.94 10.78 10.67
CA SER A 9 14.84 9.80 11.73
C SER A 9 13.39 9.36 11.81
N ILE A 10 13.14 8.07 11.92
CA ILE A 10 11.80 7.53 12.11
C ILE A 10 11.66 7.28 13.60
N SER A 11 10.57 7.76 14.20
CA SER A 11 10.32 7.50 15.61
C SER A 11 10.14 5.99 15.83
N GLN A 12 10.49 5.49 17.02
CA GLN A 12 10.35 4.06 17.31
C GLN A 12 8.89 3.60 17.14
N GLU A 13 7.93 4.44 17.52
CA GLU A 13 6.50 4.18 17.36
C GLU A 13 6.07 4.14 15.89
N ALA A 14 6.68 4.98 15.04
CA ALA A 14 6.44 4.96 13.61
C ALA A 14 7.01 3.68 12.95
N LEU A 15 8.16 3.19 13.43
CA LEU A 15 8.74 1.93 12.97
C LEU A 15 7.88 0.74 13.38
N GLU A 16 7.45 0.69 14.64
CA GLU A 16 6.55 -0.35 15.16
C GLU A 16 5.21 -0.37 14.43
N GLU A 17 4.63 0.80 14.16
CA GLU A 17 3.39 0.90 13.40
C GLU A 17 3.57 0.45 11.94
N THR A 18 4.67 0.81 11.31
CA THR A 18 5.01 0.34 9.95
C THR A 18 5.13 -1.18 9.96
N TRP A 19 5.82 -1.77 10.93
CA TRP A 19 5.90 -3.21 11.08
C TRP A 19 4.52 -3.85 11.31
N ARG A 20 3.69 -3.25 12.16
CA ARG A 20 2.34 -3.74 12.48
C ARG A 20 1.44 -3.79 11.24
N LEU A 21 1.49 -2.76 10.40
CA LEU A 21 0.69 -2.63 9.18
C LEU A 21 1.20 -3.54 8.05
N THR A 22 2.52 -3.69 7.94
CA THR A 22 3.15 -4.42 6.83
C THR A 22 3.47 -5.88 7.18
N LYS A 23 3.41 -6.25 8.47
CA LYS A 23 3.83 -7.55 9.02
C LYS A 23 5.24 -7.98 8.63
N GLY A 24 6.10 -7.02 8.31
CA GLY A 24 7.47 -7.31 7.87
C GLY A 24 7.62 -7.65 6.38
N TYR A 25 6.54 -7.66 5.59
CA TYR A 25 6.63 -7.99 4.16
C TYR A 25 7.35 -6.88 3.38
N PRO A 26 8.49 -7.16 2.73
CA PRO A 26 9.33 -6.12 2.11
C PRO A 26 8.60 -5.22 1.10
N TYR A 27 7.69 -5.81 0.33
CA TYR A 27 6.89 -5.08 -0.66
C TYR A 27 5.97 -4.03 -0.01
N PHE A 28 5.33 -4.35 1.12
CA PHE A 28 4.47 -3.42 1.84
C PHE A 28 5.30 -2.37 2.58
N ILE A 29 6.44 -2.76 3.16
CA ILE A 29 7.38 -1.81 3.78
C ILE A 29 7.83 -0.76 2.76
N GLN A 30 8.11 -1.17 1.52
CA GLN A 30 8.53 -0.24 0.47
C GLN A 30 7.44 0.78 0.15
N GLU A 31 6.18 0.35 -0.02
CA GLU A 31 5.08 1.27 -0.33
C GLU A 31 4.79 2.20 0.86
N TRP A 32 4.71 1.67 2.08
CA TRP A 32 4.52 2.50 3.27
C TRP A 32 5.68 3.47 3.50
N GLY A 33 6.91 3.03 3.28
CA GLY A 33 8.10 3.89 3.39
C GLY A 33 8.05 5.04 2.39
N TYR A 34 7.71 4.76 1.13
CA TYR A 34 7.57 5.79 0.10
C TYR A 34 6.45 6.80 0.44
N GLN A 35 5.25 6.32 0.82
CA GLN A 35 4.14 7.22 1.16
C GLN A 35 4.42 8.05 2.41
N THR A 36 4.97 7.43 3.46
CA THR A 36 5.31 8.09 4.72
C THR A 36 6.38 9.16 4.49
N TRP A 37 7.42 8.84 3.72
CA TRP A 37 8.46 9.81 3.37
C TRP A 37 7.91 11.01 2.61
N ASN A 38 7.00 10.79 1.66
CA ASN A 38 6.41 11.88 0.88
C ASN A 38 5.45 12.75 1.69
N LEU A 39 4.81 12.18 2.71
CA LEU A 39 3.87 12.89 3.58
C LEU A 39 4.56 13.63 4.73
N ALA A 40 5.76 13.19 5.14
CA ALA A 40 6.49 13.78 6.24
C ALA A 40 6.81 15.27 5.99
N GLN A 41 6.46 16.11 6.97
CA GLN A 41 6.74 17.55 6.97
C GLN A 41 7.88 17.93 7.92
N SER A 42 8.22 17.03 8.83
CA SER A 42 9.21 17.24 9.89
C SER A 42 9.95 15.95 10.21
N SER A 43 11.12 16.08 10.83
CA SER A 43 11.93 14.98 11.37
C SER A 43 11.97 15.10 12.90
N PRO A 44 11.83 14.01 13.68
CA PRO A 44 11.56 12.64 13.23
C PRO A 44 10.15 12.45 12.66
N ILE A 45 10.00 11.45 11.79
CA ILE A 45 8.70 11.01 11.27
C ILE A 45 7.92 10.36 12.42
N ALA A 46 6.79 10.97 12.79
CA ALA A 46 5.91 10.48 13.82
C ALA A 46 4.96 9.38 13.32
N LYS A 47 4.45 8.57 14.27
CA LYS A 47 3.45 7.52 14.00
C LYS A 47 2.23 8.03 13.22
N SER A 48 1.76 9.24 13.51
CA SER A 48 0.61 9.84 12.83
C SER A 48 0.82 10.02 11.32
N VAL A 49 2.07 10.21 10.88
CA VAL A 49 2.41 10.30 9.45
C VAL A 49 2.28 8.93 8.79
N VAL A 50 2.73 7.86 9.46
CA VAL A 50 2.58 6.47 8.99
C VAL A 50 1.10 6.09 8.88
N GLU A 51 0.30 6.44 9.89
CA GLU A 51 -1.15 6.20 9.89
C GLU A 51 -1.85 6.97 8.75
N SER A 52 -1.46 8.23 8.52
CA SER A 52 -2.02 9.05 7.45
C SER A 52 -1.60 8.54 6.06
N ALA A 53 -0.39 8.00 5.93
CA ALA A 53 0.11 7.39 4.70
C ALA A 53 -0.61 6.07 4.33
N ALA A 54 -1.23 5.40 5.30
CA ALA A 54 -1.87 4.09 5.09
C ALA A 54 -2.99 4.15 4.05
N ALA A 55 -3.80 5.21 4.01
CA ALA A 55 -4.89 5.33 3.04
C ALA A 55 -4.36 5.34 1.59
N THR A 56 -3.32 6.13 1.33
CA THR A 56 -2.70 6.23 0.01
C THR A 56 -1.95 4.95 -0.37
N ALA A 57 -1.25 4.33 0.58
CA ALA A 57 -0.55 3.08 0.37
C ALA A 57 -1.52 1.95 -0.02
N ILE A 58 -2.62 1.79 0.72
CA ILE A 58 -3.66 0.80 0.42
C ILE A 58 -4.28 1.05 -0.96
N GLN A 59 -4.59 2.30 -1.29
CA GLN A 59 -5.16 2.63 -2.59
C GLN A 59 -4.22 2.25 -3.75
N ARG A 60 -2.91 2.53 -3.63
CA ARG A 60 -1.92 2.18 -4.66
C ARG A 60 -1.68 0.68 -4.75
N LEU A 61 -1.72 -0.02 -3.62
CA LEU A 61 -1.66 -1.47 -3.60
C LEU A 61 -2.87 -2.09 -4.27
N ASP A 62 -4.09 -1.63 -3.98
CA ASP A 62 -5.30 -2.11 -4.65
C ASP A 62 -5.19 -1.96 -6.18
N GLN A 63 -4.67 -0.82 -6.67
CA GLN A 63 -4.43 -0.60 -8.10
C GLN A 63 -3.34 -1.52 -8.69
N THR A 64 -2.29 -1.82 -7.93
CA THR A 64 -1.16 -2.63 -8.41
C THR A 64 -1.46 -4.14 -8.32
N PHE A 65 -2.17 -4.59 -7.28
CA PHE A 65 -2.63 -5.97 -7.13
C PHE A 65 -3.69 -6.36 -8.16
N PHE A 66 -4.51 -5.40 -8.60
CA PHE A 66 -5.44 -5.59 -9.71
C PHE A 66 -4.72 -6.12 -10.96
N ARG A 67 -3.51 -5.62 -11.23
CA ARG A 67 -2.71 -5.99 -12.40
C ARG A 67 -2.12 -7.40 -12.29
N VAL A 68 -1.63 -7.78 -11.11
CA VAL A 68 -1.04 -9.11 -10.87
C VAL A 68 -2.08 -10.23 -10.85
N ARG A 69 -3.32 -9.97 -10.39
CA ARG A 69 -4.41 -10.96 -10.45
C ARG A 69 -4.99 -11.10 -11.86
N PHE A 70 -5.06 -10.01 -12.63
CA PHE A 70 -5.51 -10.04 -14.02
C PHE A 70 -4.52 -10.76 -14.96
N ASP A 71 -3.21 -10.56 -14.76
CA ASP A 71 -2.17 -11.21 -15.58
C ASP A 71 -2.07 -12.73 -15.37
N ARG A 72 -2.55 -13.23 -14.22
CA ARG A 72 -2.57 -14.67 -13.89
C ARG A 72 -3.84 -15.40 -14.35
N LEU A 73 -4.81 -14.70 -14.96
CA LEU A 73 -5.95 -15.35 -15.59
C LEU A 73 -5.48 -16.04 -16.88
N THR A 74 -5.91 -17.28 -17.10
CA THR A 74 -5.63 -17.99 -18.35
C THR A 74 -6.35 -17.28 -19.52
N PRO A 75 -5.87 -17.36 -20.78
CA PRO A 75 -6.50 -16.67 -21.91
C PRO A 75 -8.00 -16.98 -22.06
N SER A 76 -8.43 -18.20 -21.71
CA SER A 76 -9.84 -18.62 -21.74
C SER A 76 -10.72 -17.94 -20.70
N GLU A 77 -10.17 -17.44 -19.58
CA GLU A 77 -10.90 -16.69 -18.55
C GLU A 77 -10.96 -15.18 -18.88
N LYS A 78 -10.00 -14.67 -19.67
CA LYS A 78 -10.00 -13.29 -20.16
C LYS A 78 -11.14 -13.03 -21.16
N ALA A 79 -11.46 -14.02 -22.00
CA ALA A 79 -12.56 -13.90 -22.98
C ALA A 79 -13.95 -13.84 -22.33
N SER A 80 -14.19 -14.57 -21.24
CA SER A 80 -15.48 -14.53 -20.51
C SER A 80 -15.71 -13.23 -19.73
N SER A 81 -14.66 -12.46 -19.44
CA SER A 81 -14.77 -11.19 -18.70
C SER A 81 -15.25 -10.01 -19.55
N SER A 82 -15.31 -10.15 -20.87
CA SER A 82 -15.91 -9.13 -21.77
C SER A 82 -17.44 -9.11 -21.71
N SER A 83 -18.07 -10.16 -21.18
CA SER A 83 -19.53 -10.32 -21.18
C SER A 83 -20.15 -10.30 -19.77
N VAL A 84 -19.32 -10.22 -18.71
CA VAL A 84 -19.77 -10.22 -17.31
C VAL A 84 -19.34 -8.92 -16.63
N GLN A 85 -19.93 -7.82 -17.09
CA GLN A 85 -20.12 -6.63 -16.29
C GLN A 85 -21.12 -6.95 -15.16
N GLY A 86 -20.70 -7.73 -14.16
CA GLY A 86 -21.56 -8.04 -13.01
C GLY A 86 -21.14 -9.27 -12.21
N ARG A 87 -20.66 -9.04 -10.98
CA ARG A 87 -20.47 -10.02 -9.89
C ARG A 87 -19.18 -10.86 -9.87
N LEU A 88 -18.04 -10.18 -9.78
CA LEU A 88 -16.95 -10.69 -8.93
C LEU A 88 -16.63 -9.61 -7.89
N PRO A 89 -16.77 -9.85 -6.59
CA PRO A 89 -16.39 -8.87 -5.59
C PRO A 89 -14.88 -8.86 -5.53
N ILE A 90 -14.27 -7.96 -6.30
CA ILE A 90 -12.90 -7.51 -6.06
C ILE A 90 -12.90 -6.83 -4.69
N LEU A 91 -12.74 -7.63 -3.62
CA LEU A 91 -12.72 -7.12 -2.26
C LEU A 91 -11.52 -6.18 -2.13
N PRO A 92 -11.72 -4.88 -1.86
CA PRO A 92 -10.60 -3.97 -1.60
C PRO A 92 -9.84 -4.49 -0.38
N MET A 93 -8.52 -4.27 -0.29
CA MET A 93 -7.73 -4.71 0.88
C MET A 93 -8.31 -4.22 2.21
N ARG A 94 -9.11 -3.15 2.19
CA ARG A 94 -9.92 -2.65 3.31
C ARG A 94 -10.85 -3.71 3.96
N SER A 95 -11.19 -4.76 3.22
CA SER A 95 -12.04 -5.88 3.65
C SER A 95 -11.24 -7.00 4.34
N LEU A 96 -9.94 -7.06 4.07
CA LEU A 96 -9.02 -7.98 4.72
C LEU A 96 -8.40 -7.23 5.90
N ARG A 97 -9.15 -7.09 7.01
CA ARG A 97 -8.50 -6.78 8.29
C ARG A 97 -7.47 -7.89 8.51
N MET A 98 -6.19 -7.58 8.32
CA MET A 98 -5.10 -8.44 8.77
C MET A 98 -5.20 -8.52 10.30
N ARG A 99 -5.98 -9.48 10.79
CA ARG A 99 -5.89 -9.93 12.19
C ARG A 99 -4.66 -10.81 12.30
#